data_AF-A0A661XP11-F1
#
_entry.id   AF-A0A661XP11-F1
#
_cell.length_a   1.000
_cell.length_b   1.000
_cell.length_c   1.000
_cell.angle_alpha   90.00
_cell.angle_beta   90.00
_cell.angle_gamma   90.00
#
_symmetry.space_group_name_H-M   'P 1'
#
loop_
_entity.id
_entity.type
_entity.pdbx_description
1 polymer ?
#
loop_
_entity_poly.entity_id
_entity_poly.type
_entity_poly.pdbx_seq_one_letter_code
_entity_poly.pdbx_strand_id
1 'polypeptide(L)'
;MILESLTILLAVFLILVLLRATKHLADQKEEYQKLPLAMTVFIAVWLIYLSMLSYTEVLTDYSLPPKMPLLVVLPLLVLIIISLFKKGTTDFVVTTSVSWLIYIQSFRIIVELIIWGAYNQGIVPLITTFEGYNYDVLVGLTAVPLAYYAKRDKIAPVVLLVWNIGSLLILANTV
;
A
#
# COMPACT_ATOMS: atom_id res chain seq x y z
N MET A 1 -10.68 13.33 16.30
CA MET A 1 -11.52 13.91 15.22
C MET A 1 -10.80 14.08 13.88
N ILE A 2 -9.76 14.93 13.72
CA ILE A 2 -9.08 15.13 12.41
C ILE A 2 -8.38 13.86 11.94
N LEU A 3 -7.62 13.19 12.83
CA LEU A 3 -6.93 11.94 12.53
C LEU A 3 -7.88 10.86 12.03
N GLU A 4 -8.94 10.58 12.80
CA GLU A 4 -9.93 9.55 12.47
C GLU A 4 -10.60 9.85 11.12
N SER A 5 -10.93 11.13 10.88
CA SER A 5 -11.53 11.56 9.62
C SER A 5 -10.59 11.33 8.44
N LEU A 6 -9.29 11.62 8.61
CA LEU A 6 -8.28 11.42 7.57
C LEU A 6 -8.06 9.92 7.29
N THR A 7 -8.03 9.08 8.32
CA THR A 7 -7.92 7.62 8.21
C THR A 7 -9.12 7.04 7.46
N ILE A 8 -10.35 7.43 7.85
CA ILE A 8 -11.58 6.96 7.19
C ILE A 8 -11.60 7.43 5.73
N LEU A 9 -11.26 8.70 5.47
CA LEU A 9 -11.23 9.25 4.12
C LEU A 9 -10.24 8.50 3.22
N LEU A 10 -9.02 8.24 3.73
CA LEU A 10 -8.01 7.49 2.99
C LEU A 10 -8.46 6.05 2.73
N ALA A 11 -9.03 5.36 3.72
CA ALA A 11 -9.53 4.01 3.57
C ALA A 11 -10.66 3.94 2.52
N VAL A 12 -11.63 4.84 2.60
CA VAL A 12 -12.72 4.95 1.62
C VAL A 12 -12.17 5.25 0.22
N PHE A 13 -11.23 6.19 0.10
CA PHE A 13 -10.60 6.51 -1.17
C PHE A 13 -9.92 5.29 -1.80
N LEU A 14 -9.09 4.57 -1.04
CA LEU A 14 -8.40 3.37 -1.52
C LEU A 14 -9.37 2.26 -1.92
N ILE A 15 -10.41 2.03 -1.13
CA ILE A 15 -11.46 1.05 -1.45
C ILE A 15 -12.18 1.45 -2.74
N LEU A 16 -12.59 2.71 -2.89
CA LEU A 16 -13.28 3.18 -4.09
C LEU A 16 -12.40 3.08 -5.34
N VAL A 17 -11.11 3.41 -5.25
CA VAL A 17 -10.15 3.26 -6.36
C VAL A 17 -10.04 1.79 -6.76
N LEU A 18 -9.92 0.88 -5.78
CA LEU A 18 -9.80 -0.54 -6.04
C LEU A 18 -11.07 -1.14 -6.64
N LEU A 19 -12.25 -0.79 -6.10
CA LEU A 19 -13.54 -1.23 -6.65
C LEU A 19 -13.77 -0.70 -8.06
N ARG A 20 -13.36 0.55 -8.34
CA ARG A 20 -13.45 1.12 -9.68
C ARG A 20 -12.50 0.41 -10.66
N ALA A 21 -11.26 0.15 -10.25
CA ALA A 21 -10.28 -0.55 -11.08
C ALA A 21 -10.76 -1.97 -11.42
N THR A 22 -11.26 -2.70 -10.44
CA THR A 22 -11.74 -4.08 -10.61
C THR A 22 -13.03 -4.15 -11.41
N LYS A 23 -13.95 -3.20 -11.21
CA LYS A 23 -15.15 -3.08 -12.03
C LYS A 23 -14.80 -2.77 -13.48
N HIS A 24 -13.86 -1.86 -13.72
CA HIS A 24 -13.40 -1.55 -15.07
C HIS A 24 -12.83 -2.79 -15.79
N LEU A 25 -12.14 -3.66 -15.07
CA LEU A 25 -11.67 -4.95 -15.60
C LEU A 25 -12.83 -5.93 -15.85
N ALA A 26 -13.78 -6.01 -14.93
CA ALA A 26 -14.99 -6.81 -15.06
C ALA A 26 -15.84 -6.42 -16.28
N ASP A 27 -15.92 -5.12 -16.59
CA ASP A 27 -16.64 -4.60 -17.75
C ASP A 27 -15.95 -4.95 -19.08
N GLN A 28 -14.63 -5.23 -19.07
CA GLN A 28 -13.87 -5.58 -20.28
C GLN A 28 -13.84 -7.08 -20.60
N LYS A 29 -13.82 -7.95 -19.60
CA LYS A 29 -13.75 -9.41 -19.80
C LYS A 29 -14.64 -10.15 -18.81
N GLU A 30 -15.41 -11.11 -19.32
CA GLU A 30 -16.33 -11.94 -18.53
C GLU A 30 -15.63 -12.72 -17.41
N GLU A 31 -14.37 -13.11 -17.63
CA GLU A 31 -13.50 -13.76 -16.64
C GLU A 31 -13.38 -12.97 -15.32
N TYR A 32 -13.49 -11.63 -15.38
CA TYR A 32 -13.32 -10.74 -14.23
C TYR A 32 -14.63 -10.34 -13.54
N GLN A 33 -15.79 -10.85 -13.95
CA GLN A 33 -17.09 -10.44 -13.38
C GLN A 33 -17.22 -10.67 -11.86
N LYS A 34 -16.57 -11.72 -11.34
CA LYS A 34 -16.59 -12.04 -9.89
C LYS A 34 -15.51 -11.28 -9.10
N LEU A 35 -14.59 -10.61 -9.78
CA LEU A 35 -13.44 -9.96 -9.16
C LEU A 35 -13.81 -8.83 -8.19
N PRO A 36 -14.74 -7.91 -8.51
CA PRO A 36 -15.12 -6.84 -7.59
C PRO A 36 -15.70 -7.38 -6.28
N LEU A 37 -16.59 -8.37 -6.36
CA LEU A 37 -17.19 -9.00 -5.16
C LEU A 37 -16.12 -9.72 -4.34
N ALA A 38 -15.26 -10.51 -4.99
CA ALA A 38 -14.18 -11.22 -4.32
C ALA A 38 -13.24 -10.26 -3.58
N MET A 39 -12.91 -9.12 -4.18
CA MET A 39 -12.04 -8.11 -3.57
C MET A 39 -12.71 -7.35 -2.43
N THR A 40 -14.00 -7.03 -2.54
CA THR A 40 -14.78 -6.47 -1.43
C THR A 40 -14.80 -7.43 -0.23
N VAL A 41 -15.12 -8.70 -0.47
CA VAL A 41 -15.15 -9.72 0.60
C VAL A 41 -13.76 -9.89 1.21
N PHE A 42 -12.72 -9.96 0.38
CA PHE A 42 -11.35 -10.05 0.85
C PHE A 42 -10.96 -8.87 1.76
N ILE A 43 -11.18 -7.63 1.31
CA ILE A 43 -10.88 -6.44 2.12
C ILE A 43 -11.67 -6.45 3.43
N ALA A 44 -12.96 -6.80 3.38
CA ALA A 44 -13.79 -6.84 4.59
C ALA A 44 -13.26 -7.86 5.60
N VAL A 45 -12.95 -9.08 5.15
CA VAL A 45 -12.36 -10.12 6.00
C VAL A 45 -11.01 -9.66 6.55
N TRP A 46 -10.17 -9.05 5.71
CA TRP A 46 -8.86 -8.56 6.11
C TRP A 46 -8.94 -7.45 7.17
N LEU A 47 -9.85 -6.48 7.00
CA LEU A 47 -10.06 -5.40 7.96
C LEU A 47 -10.64 -5.93 9.28
N ILE A 48 -11.55 -6.90 9.23
CA ILE A 48 -12.07 -7.57 10.44
C ILE A 48 -10.93 -8.29 11.17
N TYR A 49 -10.10 -9.03 10.44
CA TYR A 49 -8.92 -9.70 11.00
C TYR A 49 -7.96 -8.71 11.67
N LEU A 50 -7.59 -7.63 10.99
CA LEU A 50 -6.72 -6.59 11.57
C LEU A 50 -7.35 -5.89 12.77
N SER A 51 -8.67 -5.67 12.76
CA SER A 51 -9.39 -5.08 13.89
C SER A 51 -9.39 -6.02 15.10
N MET A 52 -9.60 -7.32 14.88
CA MET A 52 -9.48 -8.31 15.96
C MET A 52 -8.05 -8.36 16.50
N LEU A 53 -7.05 -8.32 15.62
CA LEU A 53 -5.65 -8.36 16.00
C LEU A 53 -5.20 -7.10 16.74
N SER A 54 -5.75 -5.92 16.43
CA SER A 54 -5.41 -4.67 17.12
C SER A 54 -5.92 -4.59 18.56
N TYR A 55 -6.95 -5.38 18.92
CA TYR A 55 -7.37 -5.56 20.32
C TYR A 55 -6.43 -6.48 21.12
N THR A 56 -5.44 -7.09 20.45
CA THR A 56 -4.42 -7.91 21.11
C THR A 56 -3.12 -7.12 21.23
N GLU A 57 -2.30 -7.46 22.24
CA GLU A 57 -0.94 -6.92 22.39
C GLU A 57 0.09 -7.66 21.51
N VAL A 58 -0.37 -8.49 20.56
CA VAL A 58 0.53 -9.30 19.73
C VAL A 58 1.36 -8.42 18.79
N LEU A 59 0.81 -7.29 18.33
CA LEU A 59 1.49 -6.36 17.41
C LEU A 59 2.43 -5.37 18.11
N THR A 60 2.37 -5.28 19.44
CA THR A 60 3.26 -4.43 20.26
C THR A 60 4.49 -5.19 20.77
N ASP A 61 4.59 -6.49 20.48
CA ASP A 61 5.75 -7.30 20.79
C ASP A 61 6.75 -7.29 19.62
N TYR A 62 7.89 -6.64 19.87
CA TYR A 62 9.01 -6.47 18.94
C TYR A 62 10.07 -7.58 19.05
N SER A 63 9.81 -8.66 19.78
CA SER A 63 10.71 -9.82 19.84
C SER A 63 10.83 -10.51 18.48
N LEU A 64 11.95 -11.22 18.28
CA LEU A 64 12.17 -11.96 17.04
C LEU A 64 11.47 -13.34 17.10
N PRO A 65 10.77 -13.75 16.02
CA PRO A 65 10.57 -13.01 14.75
C PRO A 65 9.52 -11.90 14.87
N PRO A 66 9.71 -10.75 14.17
CA PRO A 66 8.83 -9.60 14.30
C PRO A 66 7.42 -9.95 13.83
N LYS A 67 6.43 -9.77 14.72
CA LYS A 67 5.06 -10.23 14.52
C LYS A 67 4.28 -9.37 13.53
N MET A 68 4.55 -8.07 13.47
CA MET A 68 3.90 -7.13 12.53
C MET A 68 4.11 -7.55 11.06
N PRO A 69 5.36 -7.73 10.57
CA PRO A 69 5.59 -8.24 9.22
C PRO A 69 4.96 -9.63 8.99
N LEU A 70 5.05 -10.52 9.97
CA LEU A 70 4.58 -11.89 9.85
C LEU A 70 3.06 -12.01 9.74
N LEU A 71 2.32 -11.24 10.55
CA LEU A 71 0.87 -11.35 10.66
C LEU A 71 0.13 -10.40 9.71
N VAL A 72 0.75 -9.28 9.34
CA VAL A 72 0.12 -8.25 8.48
C VAL A 72 0.66 -8.28 7.06
N VAL A 73 1.98 -8.27 6.88
CA VAL A 73 2.60 -8.13 5.56
C VAL A 73 2.63 -9.47 4.81
N LEU A 74 3.01 -10.56 5.48
CA LEU A 74 3.19 -11.86 4.84
C LEU A 74 1.89 -12.41 4.20
N PRO A 75 0.69 -12.35 4.83
CA PRO A 75 -0.53 -12.82 4.18
C PRO A 75 -0.84 -12.06 2.88
N LEU A 76 -0.60 -10.75 2.87
CA LEU A 76 -0.76 -9.92 1.67
C LEU A 76 0.26 -10.30 0.59
N LEU A 77 1.52 -10.50 0.95
CA LEU A 77 2.57 -10.95 0.03
C LEU A 77 2.23 -12.30 -0.61
N VAL A 78 1.78 -13.27 0.19
CA VAL A 78 1.37 -14.59 -0.30
C VAL A 78 0.24 -14.46 -1.32
N LEU A 79 -0.76 -13.62 -1.05
CA LEU A 79 -1.86 -13.38 -1.98
C LEU A 79 -1.42 -12.71 -3.27
N ILE A 80 -0.52 -11.73 -3.19
CA ILE A 80 0.08 -11.09 -4.38
C ILE A 80 0.81 -12.16 -5.21
N ILE A 81 1.67 -12.97 -4.58
CA ILE A 81 2.43 -14.02 -5.26
C ILE A 81 1.49 -15.01 -5.95
N ILE A 82 0.46 -15.52 -5.25
CA ILE A 82 -0.54 -16.43 -5.83
C ILE A 82 -1.26 -15.77 -7.01
N SER A 83 -1.57 -14.47 -6.91
CA SER A 83 -2.24 -13.74 -8.00
C SER A 83 -1.37 -13.60 -9.24
N LEU A 84 -0.04 -13.46 -9.10
CA LEU A 84 0.88 -13.37 -10.24
C LEU A 84 0.92 -14.64 -11.09
N PHE A 85 0.59 -15.81 -10.51
CA PHE A 85 0.50 -17.09 -11.22
C PHE A 85 -0.87 -17.32 -11.90
N LYS A 86 -1.85 -16.43 -11.72
CA LYS A 86 -3.13 -16.52 -12.43
C LYS A 86 -3.00 -15.96 -13.85
N LYS A 87 -3.62 -16.65 -14.81
CA LYS A 87 -3.72 -16.19 -16.19
C LYS A 87 -4.41 -14.82 -16.22
N GLY A 88 -3.91 -13.90 -17.05
CA GLY A 88 -4.47 -12.55 -17.23
C GLY A 88 -3.94 -11.46 -16.28
N THR A 89 -3.35 -11.82 -15.13
CA THR A 89 -2.73 -10.83 -14.21
C THR A 89 -1.49 -10.17 -14.83
N THR A 90 -0.68 -10.95 -15.55
CA THR A 90 0.47 -10.44 -16.32
C THR A 90 0.05 -9.45 -17.41
N ASP A 91 -1.06 -9.70 -18.12
CA ASP A 91 -1.56 -8.79 -19.16
C ASP A 91 -1.99 -7.43 -18.56
N PHE A 92 -2.56 -7.44 -17.36
CA PHE A 92 -2.95 -6.21 -16.65
C PHE A 92 -1.73 -5.39 -16.23
N VAL A 93 -0.70 -6.05 -15.70
CA VAL A 93 0.55 -5.37 -15.31
C VAL A 93 1.24 -4.76 -16.52
N VAL A 94 1.25 -5.45 -17.67
CA VAL A 94 1.86 -4.97 -18.92
C VAL A 94 1.10 -3.79 -19.52
N THR A 95 -0.23 -3.73 -19.37
CA THR A 95 -1.06 -2.64 -19.91
C THR A 95 -1.16 -1.40 -19.02
N THR A 96 -0.76 -1.51 -17.74
CA THR A 96 -0.77 -0.38 -16.81
C THR A 96 0.44 0.52 -17.07
N SER A 97 0.22 1.84 -17.22
CA SER A 97 1.34 2.75 -17.45
C SER A 97 2.27 2.81 -16.24
N VAL A 98 3.58 2.72 -16.49
CA VAL A 98 4.61 2.81 -15.45
C VAL A 98 4.45 4.10 -14.61
N SER A 99 4.09 5.22 -15.26
CA SER A 99 3.83 6.47 -14.55
C SER A 99 2.71 6.35 -13.51
N TRP A 100 1.65 5.58 -13.78
CA TRP A 100 0.56 5.39 -12.82
C TRP A 100 1.01 4.57 -11.61
N LEU A 101 1.81 3.53 -11.84
CA LEU A 101 2.40 2.71 -10.78
C LEU A 101 3.35 3.51 -9.87
N ILE A 102 3.93 4.59 -10.38
CA ILE A 102 4.73 5.52 -9.58
C ILE A 102 3.82 6.52 -8.86
N TYR A 103 2.89 7.18 -9.57
CA TYR A 103 1.99 8.18 -8.98
C TYR A 103 1.26 7.65 -7.75
N ILE A 104 0.77 6.41 -7.81
CA ILE A 104 0.01 5.83 -6.70
C ILE A 104 0.82 5.80 -5.41
N GLN A 105 2.15 5.66 -5.47
CA GLN A 105 3.05 5.59 -4.30
C GLN A 105 3.06 6.87 -3.45
N SER A 106 2.58 7.98 -3.99
CA SER A 106 2.38 9.25 -3.26
C SER A 106 1.36 9.16 -2.11
N PHE A 107 0.54 8.10 -2.06
CA PHE A 107 -0.37 7.84 -0.94
C PHE A 107 0.34 7.81 0.42
N ARG A 108 1.64 7.45 0.44
CA ARG A 108 2.50 7.46 1.64
C ARG A 108 2.53 8.80 2.34
N ILE A 109 2.44 9.92 1.61
CA ILE A 109 2.42 11.24 2.23
C ILE A 109 1.26 11.34 3.22
N ILE A 110 0.07 10.90 2.80
CA ILE A 110 -1.13 10.94 3.63
C ILE A 110 -1.02 9.95 4.79
N VAL A 111 -0.51 8.74 4.54
CA VAL A 111 -0.28 7.72 5.58
C VAL A 111 0.68 8.22 6.65
N GLU A 112 1.80 8.83 6.27
CA GLU A 112 2.78 9.35 7.22
C GLU A 112 2.23 10.51 8.06
N LEU A 113 1.37 11.36 7.48
CA LEU A 113 0.66 12.40 8.24
C LEU A 113 -0.34 11.80 9.25
N ILE A 114 -0.99 10.68 8.90
CA ILE A 114 -1.85 9.93 9.83
C ILE A 114 -1.02 9.35 10.97
N ILE A 115 0.11 8.69 10.66
CA ILE A 115 0.99 8.08 11.68
C ILE A 115 1.57 9.14 12.62
N TRP A 116 2.01 10.27 12.08
CA TRP A 116 2.49 11.39 12.89
C TRP A 116 1.38 11.99 13.76
N GLY A 117 0.17 12.12 13.22
CA GLY A 117 -1.01 12.51 14.00
C GLY A 117 -1.37 11.53 15.12
N ALA A 118 -1.13 10.23 14.92
CA ALA A 118 -1.31 9.19 15.92
C ALA A 118 -0.22 9.25 17.02
N TYR A 119 1.03 9.57 16.65
CA TYR A 119 2.11 9.84 17.61
C TYR A 119 1.79 11.03 18.51
N ASN A 120 1.31 12.13 17.93
CA ASN A 120 0.89 13.31 18.70
C ASN A 120 -0.26 13.04 19.69
N GLN A 121 -0.97 11.92 19.53
CA GLN A 121 -2.02 11.45 20.45
C GLN A 121 -1.53 10.34 21.41
N GLY A 122 -0.25 9.97 21.36
CA GLY A 122 0.33 8.92 22.20
C GLY A 122 -0.08 7.49 21.81
N ILE A 123 -0.63 7.29 20.61
CA ILE A 123 -1.12 5.98 20.14
C ILE A 123 0.03 5.09 19.64
N VAL A 124 1.01 5.70 18.98
CA VAL A 124 2.18 5.00 18.40
C VAL A 124 3.48 5.68 18.86
N PRO A 125 4.61 4.97 18.93
CA PRO A 125 5.89 5.55 19.37
C PRO A 125 6.54 6.41 18.27
N LEU A 126 7.47 7.29 18.66
CA LEU A 126 8.18 8.19 17.72
C LEU A 126 8.86 7.43 16.58
N ILE A 127 9.41 6.24 16.87
CA ILE A 127 10.15 5.40 15.92
C ILE A 127 9.33 5.02 14.68
N THR A 128 8.00 4.92 14.79
CA THR A 128 7.12 4.58 13.66
C THR A 128 6.80 5.76 12.74
N THR A 129 7.18 6.98 13.13
CA THR A 129 6.90 8.21 12.37
C THR A 129 8.06 8.58 11.44
N PHE A 130 7.80 9.50 10.51
CA PHE A 130 8.83 10.09 9.66
C PHE A 130 9.86 10.96 10.38
N GLU A 131 9.61 11.37 11.63
CA GLU A 131 10.62 12.01 12.50
C GLU A 131 11.53 10.96 13.17
N GLY A 132 11.10 9.70 13.19
CA GLY A 132 11.85 8.55 13.68
C GLY A 132 12.58 7.83 12.55
N TYR A 133 12.22 6.56 12.31
CA TYR A 133 12.89 5.70 11.33
C TYR A 133 12.04 5.38 10.09
N ASN A 134 10.84 5.96 9.97
CA ASN A 134 9.93 5.70 8.87
C ASN A 134 10.08 6.74 7.73
N TYR A 135 11.02 6.50 6.80
CA TYR A 135 11.31 7.45 5.72
C TYR A 135 10.37 7.33 4.50
N ASP A 136 9.22 6.65 4.62
CA ASP A 136 8.28 6.44 3.52
C ASP A 136 7.70 7.75 2.94
N VAL A 137 7.69 8.83 3.71
CA VAL A 137 7.28 10.17 3.22
C VAL A 137 8.16 10.63 2.05
N LEU A 138 9.46 10.30 2.06
CA LEU A 138 10.40 10.68 1.00
C LEU A 138 10.08 9.93 -0.30
N VAL A 139 9.72 8.65 -0.19
CA VAL A 139 9.24 7.85 -1.33
C VAL A 139 7.96 8.47 -1.90
N GLY A 140 7.01 8.83 -1.03
CA GLY A 140 5.76 9.47 -1.44
C GLY A 140 5.96 10.81 -2.15
N LEU A 141 6.82 11.67 -1.61
CA LEU A 141 7.13 12.99 -2.17
C LEU A 141 7.87 12.87 -3.52
N THR A 142 8.85 11.98 -3.61
CA THR A 142 9.63 11.79 -4.85
C THR A 142 8.84 11.07 -5.95
N ALA A 143 7.81 10.30 -5.60
CA ALA A 143 6.94 9.63 -6.56
C ALA A 143 6.24 10.62 -7.53
N VAL A 144 5.81 11.80 -7.04
CA VAL A 144 5.08 12.79 -7.86
C VAL A 144 5.92 13.31 -9.04
N PRO A 145 7.11 13.91 -8.84
CA PRO A 145 7.95 14.34 -9.94
C PRO A 145 8.46 13.17 -10.78
N LEU A 146 8.81 12.04 -10.15
CA LEU A 146 9.32 10.86 -10.86
C LEU A 146 8.27 10.31 -11.84
N ALA A 147 7.01 10.20 -11.42
CA ALA A 147 5.91 9.78 -12.26
C ALA A 147 5.64 10.75 -13.42
N TYR A 148 5.73 12.06 -13.17
CA TYR A 148 5.57 13.09 -14.19
C TYR A 148 6.62 12.98 -15.31
N TYR A 149 7.88 12.79 -14.94
CA TYR A 149 8.96 12.63 -15.91
C TYR A 149 8.94 11.25 -16.57
N ALA A 150 8.56 10.19 -15.85
CA ALA A 150 8.36 8.86 -16.42
C ALA A 150 7.26 8.85 -17.49
N LYS A 151 6.16 9.60 -17.28
CA LYS A 151 5.09 9.77 -18.28
C LYS A 151 5.55 10.43 -19.58
N ARG A 152 6.65 11.19 -19.54
CA ARG A 152 7.22 11.90 -20.68
C ARG A 152 8.41 11.17 -21.31
N ASP A 153 8.65 9.92 -20.91
CA ASP A 153 9.82 9.14 -21.32
C ASP A 153 11.16 9.84 -21.04
N LYS A 154 11.19 10.70 -20.01
CA LYS A 154 12.37 11.50 -19.62
C LYS A 154 13.20 10.85 -18.50
N ILE A 155 12.87 9.62 -18.11
CA ILE A 155 13.59 8.89 -17.05
C ILE A 155 14.10 7.58 -17.60
N ALA A 156 15.40 7.33 -17.42
CA ALA A 156 16.00 6.05 -17.77
C ALA A 156 15.45 4.93 -16.87
N PRO A 157 15.18 3.71 -17.40
CA PRO A 157 14.67 2.59 -16.61
C PRO A 157 15.51 2.26 -15.38
N VAL A 158 16.84 2.44 -15.44
CA VAL A 158 17.74 2.22 -14.30
C VAL A 158 17.42 3.14 -13.11
N VAL A 159 17.00 4.39 -13.35
CA VAL A 159 16.64 5.32 -12.29
C VAL A 159 15.36 4.84 -11.58
N LEU A 160 14.39 4.35 -12.35
CA LEU A 160 13.16 3.76 -11.79
C LEU A 160 13.47 2.49 -10.99
N LEU A 161 14.39 1.66 -11.47
CA LEU A 161 14.81 0.45 -10.77
C LEU A 161 15.50 0.79 -9.44
N VAL A 162 16.47 1.71 -9.45
CA VAL A 162 17.18 2.15 -8.24
C VAL A 162 16.21 2.77 -7.25
N TRP A 163 15.26 3.60 -7.71
CA TRP A 163 14.23 4.18 -6.86
C TRP A 163 13.32 3.11 -6.23
N ASN A 164 12.91 2.09 -6.98
CA ASN A 164 12.10 0.99 -6.44
C ASN A 164 12.88 0.12 -5.45
N ILE A 165 14.15 -0.18 -5.71
CA ILE A 165 14.99 -0.91 -4.74
C ILE A 165 15.16 -0.08 -3.47
N GLY A 166 15.44 1.22 -3.62
CA GLY A 166 15.55 2.15 -2.49
C GLY A 166 14.26 2.22 -1.67
N SER A 167 13.08 2.27 -2.31
CA SER A 167 11.80 2.30 -1.61
C SER A 167 11.51 1.00 -0.85
N LEU A 168 11.90 -0.16 -1.39
CA LEU A 168 11.79 -1.44 -0.69
C LEU A 168 12.72 -1.52 0.53
N LEU A 169 13.93 -0.98 0.42
CA LEU A 169 14.87 -0.92 1.55
C LEU A 169 14.38 0.02 2.66
N ILE A 170 13.80 1.16 2.29
CA ILE A 170 13.14 2.07 3.25
C ILE A 170 12.00 1.35 3.96
N LEU A 171 11.12 0.70 3.20
CA LEU A 171 10.01 -0.05 3.77
C LEU A 171 10.51 -1.13 4.74
N ALA A 172 11.51 -1.93 4.34
CA ALA A 172 12.08 -2.99 5.15
C ALA A 172 12.79 -2.48 6.43
N ASN A 173 13.26 -1.23 6.44
CA ASN A 173 13.81 -0.61 7.64
C ASN A 173 12.70 -0.19 8.63
N THR A 174 11.51 0.11 8.12
CA THR A 174 10.37 0.57 8.92
C THR A 174 9.61 -0.58 9.59
N VAL A 175 9.43 -1.72 8.91
CA VAL A 175 8.58 -2.84 9.36
C VAL A 175 9.27 -3.92 10.17
#